data_AF-A0A519K7H9-F1
#
_entry.id   AF-A0A519K7H9-F1
#
_cell.length_a   1.000
_cell.length_b   1.000
_cell.length_c   1.000
_cell.angle_alpha   90.00
_cell.angle_beta   90.00
_cell.angle_gamma   90.00
#
_symmetry.space_group_name_H-M   'P 1'
#
loop_
_entity.id
_entity.type
_entity.pdbx_description
1 polymer ?
#
loop_
_entity_poly.entity_id
_entity_poly.type
_entity_poly.pdbx_seq_one_letter_code
_entity_poly.pdbx_strand_id
1 'polypeptide(L)'
;ANASGKSTYIDALLTMMVPAKKDRFYNQSSGVEKKGDRTEETYVLGHYGNIQEEGKSSTSTQKLRDTNTYSVILASFSNTDQKHITLFQVRWFSNNELRRQFGVAHVPLEVEKDFRDFDAKGLWKRRLDKIYNANTPKKRIEFIDGPTAYAERMSNLFGMRSVKALSLFNQVVGVKVLEDLDEFIRTNMLEEQDAETEFIQLTESFLTLMDAKTNIEKAKEQIKQLTPINEIANKLNEIQDALLQLENSKEMAVYWFARKGVELSERELIKCKEELERLNDELLALRSREAELKNQETDLTVQIKSDEVGSQIERLKTEILRLEKSKNSRTGKLNDYNKIAQSIELIGNPSESTFFANREKAKQLKLKTEQKIVDENKKLRGLETEGDRLSQNTEDLVTTIKTLQENKNNIAGREAEIRDEIIAHIGASREEIPFIGELIKVKDDELAWEASIEKVLHNFALRLIVPHKYYSQVNQYVNSHNLRGRIRYDRYEEQDYLKRMRHRDINEKSLFHKIDIKPKTQYYDWIEHYLEAQFDFTCVDNLSEFERYPEMAITQNGLMKFKRGKHEKDDRPSISKKENYVLGWDNRE
;
A
#
# COMPACT_ATOMS: atom_id res chain seq x y z
N ALA A 1 10.56 91.48 105.69
CA ALA A 1 10.43 90.67 104.46
C ALA A 1 10.96 91.49 103.30
N ASN A 2 12.24 91.28 102.97
CA ASN A 2 12.95 92.08 101.96
C ASN A 2 12.29 91.89 100.58
N ALA A 3 12.32 92.93 99.74
CA ALA A 3 11.68 93.03 98.42
C ALA A 3 12.19 92.03 97.34
N SER A 4 12.62 90.83 97.74
CA SER A 4 13.07 89.73 96.91
C SER A 4 11.86 88.97 96.35
N GLY A 5 11.38 89.36 95.16
CA GLY A 5 10.40 88.56 94.40
C GLY A 5 9.50 89.31 93.43
N LYS A 6 9.31 90.63 93.60
CA LYS A 6 8.43 91.43 92.69
C LYS A 6 8.99 91.52 91.27
N SER A 7 10.28 91.77 91.11
CA SER A 7 10.94 91.80 89.80
C SER A 7 10.89 90.43 89.11
N THR A 8 11.01 89.34 89.87
CA THR A 8 10.93 87.96 89.36
C THR A 8 9.60 87.66 88.66
N TYR A 9 8.49 88.20 89.16
CA TYR A 9 7.17 88.02 88.53
C TYR A 9 7.07 88.72 87.17
N ILE A 10 7.53 89.97 87.09
CA ILE A 10 7.54 90.75 85.84
C ILE A 10 8.49 90.08 84.83
N ASP A 11 9.68 89.68 85.26
CA ASP A 11 10.64 88.97 84.43
C ASP A 11 10.08 87.63 83.92
N ALA A 12 9.27 86.92 84.71
CA ALA A 12 8.59 85.70 84.30
C ALA A 12 7.52 85.96 83.22
N LEU A 13 6.72 87.03 83.35
CA LEU A 13 5.76 87.43 82.34
C LEU A 13 6.46 87.88 81.05
N LEU A 14 7.53 88.64 81.16
CA LEU A 14 8.37 89.10 80.05
C LEU A 14 9.03 87.90 79.34
N THR A 15 9.49 86.91 80.11
CA THR A 15 9.98 85.62 79.59
C THR A 15 8.93 84.88 78.76
N MET A 16 7.69 84.96 79.20
CA MET A 16 6.57 84.33 78.52
C MET A 16 6.22 85.05 77.22
N MET A 17 6.02 86.37 77.27
CA MET A 17 5.56 87.18 76.15
C MET A 17 6.64 87.42 75.09
N VAL A 18 7.91 87.47 75.48
CA VAL A 18 9.04 87.78 74.59
C VAL A 18 9.95 86.56 74.52
N PRO A 19 9.57 85.49 73.78
CA PRO A 19 10.20 84.16 73.88
C PRO A 19 11.62 84.10 73.31
N ALA A 20 11.96 84.99 72.36
CA ALA A 20 13.29 85.05 71.75
C ALA A 20 14.31 85.68 72.72
N LYS A 21 15.39 84.94 73.02
CA LYS A 21 16.44 85.39 73.95
C LYS A 21 17.13 86.68 73.50
N LYS A 22 17.27 86.90 72.20
CA LYS A 22 17.92 88.10 71.62
C LYS A 22 17.14 89.39 71.88
N ASP A 23 15.82 89.29 72.00
CA ASP A 23 14.91 90.43 72.12
C ASP A 23 14.53 90.68 73.59
N ARG A 24 15.20 90.01 74.54
CA ARG A 24 14.86 89.99 75.97
C ARG A 24 15.97 90.50 76.87
N PHE A 25 15.63 91.36 77.82
CA PHE A 25 16.56 91.86 78.84
C PHE A 25 15.92 91.77 80.23
N TYR A 26 16.63 91.19 81.18
CA TYR A 26 16.15 91.04 82.57
C TYR A 26 16.64 92.16 83.46
N ASN A 27 15.93 92.40 84.57
CA ASN A 27 16.37 93.28 85.66
C ASN A 27 16.59 94.76 85.26
N GLN A 28 15.83 95.27 84.28
CA GLN A 28 15.98 96.64 83.77
C GLN A 28 15.57 97.73 84.78
N SER A 29 14.79 97.39 85.81
CA SER A 29 14.32 98.33 86.83
C SER A 29 15.38 98.74 87.88
N SER A 30 16.54 98.08 87.90
CA SER A 30 17.55 98.20 88.97
C SER A 30 18.64 99.26 88.71
N GLY A 31 18.59 99.98 87.59
CA GLY A 31 19.48 101.13 87.31
C GLY A 31 20.95 100.82 87.04
N VAL A 32 21.31 99.53 86.92
CA VAL A 32 22.67 99.11 86.54
C VAL A 32 22.61 98.48 85.16
N GLU A 33 23.06 99.22 84.15
CA GLU A 33 23.19 98.76 82.76
C GLU A 33 24.38 97.81 82.60
N LYS A 34 24.32 96.63 83.22
CA LYS A 34 25.19 95.50 82.87
C LYS A 34 24.36 94.38 82.28
N LYS A 35 24.43 94.26 80.95
CA LYS A 35 23.93 93.09 80.21
C LYS A 35 24.50 91.81 80.86
N GLY A 36 23.64 90.89 81.30
CA GLY A 36 24.04 89.53 81.70
C GLY A 36 24.01 89.19 83.18
N ASP A 37 23.60 90.10 84.08
CA ASP A 37 23.56 89.82 85.53
C ASP A 37 22.48 88.80 85.93
N ARG A 38 21.41 88.71 85.13
CA ARG A 38 20.35 87.69 85.23
C ARG A 38 20.12 87.02 83.89
N THR A 39 20.07 85.70 83.88
CA THR A 39 19.73 84.87 82.71
C THR A 39 18.63 83.87 83.05
N GLU A 40 18.02 83.24 82.04
CA GLU A 40 17.01 82.18 82.25
C GLU A 40 17.53 81.09 83.19
N GLU A 41 18.79 80.70 83.04
CA GLU A 41 19.47 79.70 83.86
C GLU A 41 19.55 80.14 85.33
N THR A 42 19.87 81.41 85.59
CA THR A 42 19.93 81.95 86.97
C THR A 42 18.56 81.99 87.66
N TYR A 43 17.46 82.20 86.92
CA TYR A 43 16.11 82.17 87.45
C TYR A 43 15.65 80.75 87.77
N VAL A 44 15.95 79.77 86.90
CA VAL A 44 15.59 78.36 87.14
C VAL A 44 16.31 77.82 88.37
N LEU A 45 17.63 78.03 88.45
CA LEU A 45 18.45 77.58 89.59
C LEU A 45 18.23 78.42 90.87
N GLY A 46 17.57 79.57 90.76
CA GLY A 46 17.26 80.45 91.88
C GLY A 46 18.50 81.03 92.52
N HIS A 47 19.37 81.69 91.74
CA HIS A 47 20.57 82.36 92.26
C HIS A 47 20.16 83.53 93.17
N TYR A 48 20.61 83.56 94.41
CA TYR A 48 20.21 84.58 95.39
C TYR A 48 21.36 85.29 96.13
N GLY A 49 22.59 84.79 95.99
CA GLY A 49 23.76 85.41 96.62
C GLY A 49 25.07 84.78 96.11
N ASN A 50 26.20 85.39 96.46
CA ASN A 50 27.53 84.82 96.25
C ASN A 50 28.22 84.70 97.61
N ILE A 51 28.86 83.56 97.90
CA ILE A 51 29.75 83.41 99.06
C ILE A 51 31.19 83.41 98.54
N GLN A 52 32.05 84.14 99.23
CA GLN A 52 33.50 84.02 99.08
C GLN A 52 34.01 83.20 100.28
N GLU A 53 34.44 81.96 100.05
CA GLU A 53 35.04 81.12 101.09
C GLU A 53 36.46 81.63 101.38
N GLU A 54 36.83 81.77 102.67
CA GLU A 54 38.18 82.16 103.09
C GLU A 54 39.22 81.18 102.52
N GLY A 55 40.15 81.69 101.71
CA GLY A 55 41.23 80.91 101.09
C GLY A 55 41.01 80.52 99.62
N LYS A 56 39.85 80.78 99.01
CA LYS A 56 39.64 80.60 97.55
C LYS A 56 39.56 81.93 96.82
N SER A 57 40.28 82.06 95.70
CA SER A 57 40.30 83.26 94.86
C SER A 57 39.02 83.46 94.02
N SER A 58 38.06 82.53 94.07
CA SER A 58 36.82 82.55 93.27
C SER A 58 35.57 82.55 94.15
N THR A 59 34.65 83.47 93.89
CA THR A 59 33.30 83.53 94.49
C THR A 59 32.43 82.37 94.01
N SER A 60 31.76 81.66 94.94
CA SER A 60 30.80 80.60 94.63
C SER A 60 29.37 81.14 94.71
N THR A 61 28.59 80.98 93.65
CA THR A 61 27.20 81.43 93.60
C THR A 61 26.27 80.48 94.34
N GLN A 62 25.50 81.00 95.29
CA GLN A 62 24.46 80.28 96.00
C GLN A 62 23.23 80.08 95.11
N LYS A 63 22.75 78.84 95.04
CA LYS A 63 21.59 78.42 94.24
C LYS A 63 20.55 77.79 95.15
N LEU A 64 19.27 78.11 94.95
CA LEU A 64 18.16 77.46 95.67
C LEU A 64 17.83 76.07 95.13
N ARG A 65 18.22 75.78 93.88
CA ARG A 65 17.86 74.55 93.16
C ARG A 65 19.07 74.01 92.38
N ASP A 66 19.04 72.71 92.11
CA ASP A 66 20.00 72.02 91.26
C ASP A 66 19.48 71.83 89.83
N THR A 67 20.30 71.22 88.99
CA THR A 67 19.98 70.93 87.58
C THR A 67 18.99 69.78 87.40
N ASN A 68 18.54 69.11 88.47
CA ASN A 68 17.52 68.06 88.40
C ASN A 68 16.09 68.62 88.55
N THR A 69 15.96 69.94 88.66
CA THR A 69 14.67 70.63 88.74
C THR A 69 14.13 71.06 87.37
N TYR A 70 12.81 71.20 87.29
CA TYR A 70 12.12 71.83 86.16
C TYR A 70 11.38 73.08 86.63
N SER A 71 11.16 74.02 85.73
CA SER A 71 10.45 75.27 85.97
C SER A 71 9.32 75.42 84.95
N VAL A 72 8.12 75.74 85.43
CA VAL A 72 6.95 76.01 84.59
C VAL A 72 6.57 77.47 84.79
N ILE A 73 6.46 78.19 83.69
CA ILE A 73 5.86 79.53 83.66
C ILE A 73 4.53 79.39 82.94
N LEU A 74 3.45 79.85 83.56
CA LEU A 74 2.09 79.69 83.05
C LEU A 74 1.28 80.96 83.33
N ALA A 75 0.58 81.47 82.32
CA ALA A 75 -0.38 82.55 82.48
C ALA A 75 -1.63 82.25 81.66
N SER A 76 -2.79 82.33 82.32
CA SER A 76 -4.10 82.18 81.70
C SER A 76 -4.72 83.56 81.53
N PHE A 77 -5.09 83.87 80.29
CA PHE A 77 -5.76 85.10 79.89
C PHE A 77 -7.22 84.77 79.57
N SER A 78 -8.16 85.58 80.05
CA SER A 78 -9.58 85.46 79.74
C SER A 78 -10.11 86.78 79.20
N ASN A 79 -10.94 86.73 78.16
CA ASN A 79 -11.67 87.92 77.69
C ASN A 79 -13.07 88.00 78.35
N THR A 80 -13.81 89.07 78.05
CA THR A 80 -15.20 89.27 78.52
C THR A 80 -16.18 88.18 78.08
N ASP A 81 -15.85 87.46 77.01
CA ASP A 81 -16.66 86.35 76.47
C ASP A 81 -16.26 84.99 77.07
N GLN A 82 -15.46 84.97 78.15
CA GLN A 82 -14.94 83.77 78.81
C GLN A 82 -14.11 82.84 77.89
N LYS A 83 -13.53 83.37 76.80
CA LYS A 83 -12.52 82.63 76.03
C LYS A 83 -11.20 82.66 76.79
N HIS A 84 -10.65 81.48 77.02
CA HIS A 84 -9.39 81.31 77.74
C HIS A 84 -8.23 81.00 76.78
N ILE A 85 -7.12 81.73 76.94
CA ILE A 85 -5.85 81.43 76.30
C ILE A 85 -4.82 81.28 77.42
N THR A 86 -4.27 80.08 77.58
CA THR A 86 -3.19 79.82 78.52
C THR A 86 -1.88 79.69 77.77
N LEU A 87 -0.94 80.57 78.07
CA LEU A 87 0.44 80.48 77.61
C LEU A 87 1.25 79.74 78.66
N PHE A 88 2.07 78.77 78.23
CA PHE A 88 2.98 78.09 79.13
C PHE A 88 4.35 77.83 78.51
N GLN A 89 5.36 77.78 79.38
CA GLN A 89 6.73 77.45 79.03
C GLN A 89 7.31 76.54 80.10
N VAL A 90 7.81 75.38 79.70
CA VAL A 90 8.46 74.42 80.61
C VAL A 90 9.95 74.40 80.32
N ARG A 91 10.76 74.52 81.37
CA ARG A 91 12.22 74.60 81.30
C ARG A 91 12.86 73.55 82.19
N TRP A 92 13.89 72.87 81.71
CA TRP A 92 14.63 71.86 82.47
C TRP A 92 16.05 71.76 81.94
N PHE A 93 16.98 71.27 82.76
CA PHE A 93 18.33 70.99 82.28
C PHE A 93 18.40 69.58 81.69
N SER A 94 19.08 69.43 80.56
CA SER A 94 19.42 68.15 79.94
C SER A 94 20.84 68.26 79.39
N ASN A 95 21.73 67.36 79.81
CA ASN A 95 23.16 67.42 79.48
C ASN A 95 23.80 68.79 79.81
N ASN A 96 23.48 69.35 80.98
CA ASN A 96 23.89 70.69 81.44
C ASN A 96 23.43 71.87 80.56
N GLU A 97 22.56 71.66 79.57
CA GLU A 97 21.94 72.71 78.77
C GLU A 97 20.49 72.95 79.19
N LEU A 98 20.07 74.22 79.27
CA LEU A 98 18.69 74.58 79.57
C LEU A 98 17.80 74.35 78.34
N ARG A 99 17.00 73.29 78.39
CA ARG A 99 15.95 72.98 77.42
C ARG A 99 14.68 73.73 77.76
N ARG A 100 13.87 74.01 76.73
CA ARG A 100 12.62 74.77 76.84
C ARG A 100 11.58 74.12 75.92
N GLN A 101 10.34 74.03 76.40
CA GLN A 101 9.17 73.73 75.58
C GLN A 101 8.21 74.91 75.68
N PHE A 102 7.73 75.36 74.52
CA PHE A 102 6.69 76.37 74.43
C PHE A 102 5.35 75.72 74.14
N GLY A 103 4.27 76.28 74.70
CA GLY A 103 2.93 75.82 74.36
C GLY A 103 1.85 76.84 74.67
N VAL A 104 0.72 76.64 73.98
CA VAL A 104 -0.48 77.45 74.09
C VAL A 104 -1.67 76.52 74.28
N ALA A 105 -2.59 76.88 75.16
CA ALA A 105 -3.83 76.15 75.36
C ALA A 105 -5.03 77.09 75.26
N HIS A 106 -6.13 76.59 74.70
CA HIS A 106 -7.42 77.30 74.60
C HIS A 106 -8.34 76.99 75.79
N VAL A 107 -7.74 76.56 76.90
CA VAL A 107 -8.38 76.16 78.16
C VAL A 107 -7.49 76.60 79.33
N PRO A 108 -8.05 76.84 80.52
CA PRO A 108 -7.25 77.07 81.72
C PRO A 108 -6.45 75.81 82.08
N LEU A 109 -5.18 75.99 82.44
CA LEU A 109 -4.29 74.94 82.94
C LEU A 109 -3.72 75.35 84.30
N GLU A 110 -3.39 74.37 85.14
CA GLU A 110 -2.84 74.57 86.48
C GLU A 110 -1.52 73.81 86.65
N VAL A 111 -0.50 74.44 87.25
CA VAL A 111 0.84 73.82 87.39
C VAL A 111 0.78 72.53 88.20
N GLU A 112 0.07 72.52 89.33
CA GLU A 112 -0.03 71.36 90.23
C GLU A 112 -0.83 70.19 89.63
N LYS A 113 -1.78 70.48 88.73
CA LYS A 113 -2.61 69.45 88.11
C LYS A 113 -2.00 68.92 86.82
N ASP A 114 -1.59 69.83 85.94
CA ASP A 114 -1.24 69.51 84.55
C ASP A 114 0.26 69.24 84.35
N PHE A 115 1.12 69.73 85.24
CA PHE A 115 2.58 69.65 85.09
C PHE A 115 3.29 68.88 86.21
N ARG A 116 2.56 68.28 87.16
CA ARG A 116 3.12 67.56 88.34
C ARG A 116 4.14 66.48 87.98
N ASP A 117 3.78 65.62 87.05
CA ASP A 117 4.56 64.42 86.68
C ASP A 117 5.45 64.68 85.46
N PHE A 118 6.29 65.70 85.55
CA PHE A 118 7.24 66.06 84.51
C PHE A 118 8.34 65.00 84.33
N ASP A 119 8.70 64.73 83.07
CA ASP A 119 9.83 63.89 82.69
C ASP A 119 10.60 64.49 81.50
N ALA A 120 11.93 64.39 81.53
CA ALA A 120 12.78 64.91 80.45
C ALA A 120 12.61 64.15 79.11
N LYS A 121 11.98 62.95 79.11
CA LYS A 121 11.76 62.12 77.91
C LYS A 121 10.48 62.50 77.14
N GLY A 122 9.67 63.42 77.66
CA GLY A 122 8.50 63.97 76.99
C GLY A 122 7.19 63.19 77.17
N LEU A 123 7.10 62.26 78.13
CA LEU A 123 5.84 61.56 78.46
C LEU A 123 4.77 62.52 78.98
N TRP A 124 5.14 63.56 79.74
CA TRP A 124 4.23 64.61 80.21
C TRP A 124 3.53 65.33 79.05
N LYS A 125 4.22 65.59 77.92
CA LYS A 125 3.62 66.20 76.72
C LYS A 125 2.57 65.29 76.11
N ARG A 126 2.91 64.00 75.94
CA ARG A 126 1.98 62.98 75.40
C ARG A 126 0.76 62.81 76.29
N ARG A 127 0.93 62.90 77.61
CA ARG A 127 -0.16 62.85 78.59
C ARG A 127 -1.11 64.04 78.43
N LEU A 128 -0.58 65.26 78.35
CA LEU A 128 -1.38 66.47 78.12
C LEU A 128 -2.10 66.42 76.77
N ASP A 129 -1.42 66.02 75.72
CA ASP A 129 -2.02 65.84 74.39
C ASP A 129 -3.17 64.82 74.43
N LYS A 130 -2.98 63.69 75.11
CA LYS A 130 -4.05 62.68 75.29
C LYS A 130 -5.22 63.19 76.11
N ILE A 131 -4.99 63.90 77.22
CA ILE A 131 -6.05 64.40 78.10
C ILE A 131 -6.89 65.47 77.39
N TYR A 132 -6.25 66.40 76.68
CA TYR A 132 -6.92 67.59 76.16
C TYR A 132 -7.26 67.53 74.66
N ASN A 133 -6.59 66.70 73.85
CA ASN A 133 -6.77 66.65 72.39
C ASN A 133 -7.39 65.34 71.86
N ALA A 134 -7.39 64.23 72.59
CA ALA A 134 -7.77 62.90 72.04
C ALA A 134 -9.20 62.81 71.48
N ASN A 135 -10.16 63.59 71.99
CA ASN A 135 -11.58 63.52 71.61
C ASN A 135 -12.15 64.86 71.12
N THR A 136 -11.31 65.76 70.59
CA THR A 136 -11.77 67.08 70.11
C THR A 136 -11.29 67.33 68.67
N PRO A 137 -12.15 67.81 67.75
CA PRO A 137 -11.74 68.12 66.36
C PRO A 137 -10.77 69.30 66.25
N LYS A 138 -10.69 70.15 67.29
CA LYS A 138 -9.74 71.26 67.40
C LYS A 138 -8.79 70.99 68.56
N LYS A 139 -7.49 71.20 68.33
CA LYS A 139 -6.47 71.07 69.39
C LYS A 139 -6.74 72.12 70.48
N ARG A 140 -6.97 71.65 71.71
CA ARG A 140 -7.10 72.48 72.91
C ARG A 140 -5.75 72.85 73.48
N ILE A 141 -4.73 72.01 73.31
CA ILE A 141 -3.33 72.29 73.67
C ILE A 141 -2.46 72.16 72.43
N GLU A 142 -1.57 73.12 72.23
CA GLU A 142 -0.61 73.20 71.14
C GLU A 142 0.80 73.28 71.70
N PHE A 143 1.64 72.32 71.35
CA PHE A 143 3.08 72.38 71.60
C PHE A 143 3.75 73.03 70.39
N ILE A 144 4.60 74.02 70.64
CA ILE A 144 5.21 74.82 69.58
C ILE A 144 6.71 74.68 69.63
N ASP A 145 7.29 74.42 68.45
CA ASP A 145 8.72 74.21 68.30
C ASP A 145 9.42 75.55 68.06
N GLY A 146 10.17 75.97 69.07
CA GLY A 146 11.01 77.16 69.00
C GLY A 146 10.31 78.48 69.36
N PRO A 147 11.11 79.52 69.69
CA PRO A 147 10.58 80.79 70.18
C PRO A 147 9.87 81.62 69.10
N THR A 148 10.29 81.55 67.83
CA THR A 148 9.71 82.34 66.73
C THR A 148 8.29 81.90 66.40
N ALA A 149 8.07 80.60 66.18
CA ALA A 149 6.75 80.05 65.91
C ALA A 149 5.80 80.26 67.10
N TYR A 150 6.32 80.20 68.33
CA TYR A 150 5.53 80.49 69.53
C TYR A 150 5.15 81.97 69.62
N ALA A 151 6.05 82.88 69.26
CA ALA A 151 5.78 84.31 69.18
C ALA A 151 4.71 84.64 68.13
N GLU A 152 4.82 84.08 66.91
CA GLU A 152 3.82 84.26 65.84
C GLU A 152 2.45 83.72 66.24
N ARG A 153 2.41 82.51 66.83
CA ARG A 153 1.15 81.92 67.28
C ARG A 153 0.51 82.75 68.37
N MET A 154 1.29 83.23 69.33
CA MET A 154 0.84 84.14 70.38
C MET A 154 0.30 85.44 69.78
N SER A 155 1.07 86.11 68.91
CA SER A 155 0.68 87.36 68.26
C SER A 155 -0.65 87.22 67.50
N ASN A 156 -0.83 86.14 66.74
CA ASN A 156 -2.09 85.86 66.04
C ASN A 156 -3.27 85.66 66.99
N LEU A 157 -3.07 84.96 68.12
CA LEU A 157 -4.14 84.69 69.08
C LEU A 157 -4.58 85.92 69.88
N PHE A 158 -3.64 86.82 70.18
CA PHE A 158 -3.96 88.11 70.81
C PHE A 158 -4.35 89.21 69.82
N GLY A 159 -4.40 88.92 68.51
CA GLY A 159 -4.76 89.89 67.48
C GLY A 159 -3.70 90.99 67.26
N MET A 160 -2.43 90.70 67.54
CA MET A 160 -1.31 91.60 67.26
C MET A 160 -0.97 91.57 65.76
N ARG A 161 -0.66 92.74 65.18
CA ARG A 161 -0.34 92.86 63.75
C ARG A 161 1.02 92.29 63.35
N SER A 162 1.98 92.28 64.28
CA SER A 162 3.35 91.84 64.02
C SER A 162 4.01 91.32 65.29
N VAL A 163 4.96 90.40 65.13
CA VAL A 163 5.83 89.89 66.20
C VAL A 163 6.70 91.01 66.79
N LYS A 164 6.96 92.08 66.02
CA LYS A 164 7.63 93.30 66.52
C LYS A 164 6.91 93.94 67.72
N ALA A 165 5.60 93.73 67.87
CA ALA A 165 4.85 94.19 69.04
C ALA A 165 5.37 93.57 70.35
N LEU A 166 5.94 92.36 70.30
CA LEU A 166 6.50 91.69 71.48
C LEU A 166 7.87 92.28 71.87
N SER A 167 8.71 92.66 70.91
CA SER A 167 9.96 93.37 71.22
C SER A 167 9.67 94.78 71.75
N LEU A 168 8.66 95.45 71.20
CA LEU A 168 8.13 96.71 71.75
C LEU A 168 7.66 96.55 73.19
N PHE A 169 6.93 95.48 73.51
CA PHE A 169 6.50 95.19 74.88
C PHE A 169 7.68 95.09 75.85
N ASN A 170 8.79 94.44 75.45
CA ASN A 170 10.02 94.41 76.26
C ASN A 170 10.58 95.81 76.51
N GLN A 171 10.69 96.62 75.45
CA GLN A 171 11.19 98.00 75.55
C GLN A 171 10.29 98.85 76.45
N VAL A 172 8.96 98.78 76.30
CA VAL A 172 8.02 99.58 77.09
C VAL A 172 8.02 99.20 78.58
N VAL A 173 8.15 97.91 78.92
CA VAL A 173 8.19 97.45 80.32
C VAL A 173 9.49 97.85 81.03
N GLY A 174 10.58 98.05 80.27
CA GLY A 174 11.90 98.36 80.81
C GLY A 174 12.34 99.82 80.74
N VAL A 175 11.72 100.64 79.90
CA VAL A 175 12.17 102.01 79.63
C VAL A 175 11.68 102.98 80.72
N LYS A 176 12.64 103.68 81.33
CA LYS A 176 12.38 104.79 82.26
C LYS A 176 12.42 106.17 81.57
N VAL A 177 13.06 106.27 80.39
CA VAL A 177 13.16 107.48 79.55
C VAL A 177 13.27 107.04 78.07
N LEU A 178 12.34 107.47 77.21
CA LEU A 178 12.48 107.36 75.75
C LEU A 178 13.26 108.59 75.27
N GLU A 179 14.42 108.42 74.63
CA GLU A 179 15.24 109.56 74.15
C GLU A 179 14.69 110.19 72.86
N ASP A 180 14.14 109.39 71.94
CA ASP A 180 13.52 109.88 70.69
C ASP A 180 12.26 109.07 70.33
N LEU A 181 11.12 109.76 70.26
CA LEU A 181 9.82 109.17 69.95
C LEU A 181 9.65 108.94 68.44
N ASP A 182 10.22 109.79 67.60
CA ASP A 182 10.00 109.75 66.15
C ASP A 182 10.77 108.61 65.51
N GLU A 183 12.03 108.39 65.90
CA GLU A 183 12.82 107.24 65.46
C GLU A 183 12.20 105.92 65.92
N PHE A 184 11.64 105.90 67.14
CA PHE A 184 10.93 104.75 67.68
C PHE A 184 9.67 104.41 66.87
N ILE A 185 8.85 105.41 66.52
CA ILE A 185 7.64 105.22 65.69
C ILE A 185 8.05 104.77 64.28
N ARG A 186 9.03 105.42 63.66
CA ARG A 186 9.45 105.08 62.29
C ARG A 186 10.01 103.66 62.19
N THR A 187 10.79 103.22 63.15
CA THR A 187 11.44 101.90 63.11
C THR A 187 10.48 100.77 63.48
N ASN A 188 9.56 101.00 64.43
CA ASN A 188 8.74 99.94 65.00
C ASN A 188 7.28 99.95 64.55
N MET A 189 6.74 101.08 64.07
CA MET A 189 5.33 101.22 63.69
C MET A 189 5.10 101.39 62.18
N LEU A 190 6.11 101.79 61.42
CA LEU A 190 6.04 101.88 59.96
C LEU A 190 6.79 100.71 59.32
N GLU A 191 6.10 99.94 58.49
CA GLU A 191 6.70 98.83 57.73
C GLU A 191 7.26 99.37 56.41
N GLU A 192 8.55 99.14 56.13
CA GLU A 192 9.13 99.39 54.80
C GLU A 192 8.61 98.31 53.84
N GLN A 193 7.94 98.72 52.76
CA GLN A 193 7.51 97.81 51.68
C GLN A 193 8.47 97.90 50.50
N ASP A 194 9.07 96.77 50.13
CA ASP A 194 9.99 96.64 49.00
C ASP A 194 9.21 96.30 47.71
N ALA A 195 8.65 97.35 47.08
CA ALA A 195 7.80 97.22 45.90
C ALA A 195 8.53 96.64 44.67
N GLU A 196 9.86 96.80 44.58
CA GLU A 196 10.65 96.28 43.45
C GLU A 196 10.79 94.76 43.55
N THR A 197 11.10 94.25 44.74
CA THR A 197 11.15 92.80 44.99
C THR A 197 9.77 92.15 44.79
N GLU A 198 8.68 92.80 45.23
CA GLU A 198 7.32 92.29 44.99
C GLU A 198 6.98 92.24 43.48
N PHE A 199 7.40 93.22 42.68
CA PHE A 199 7.14 93.23 41.24
C PHE A 199 7.93 92.14 40.49
N ILE A 200 9.19 91.89 40.88
CA ILE A 200 9.99 90.80 40.32
C ILE A 200 9.34 89.45 40.67
N GLN A 201 8.97 89.25 41.93
CA GLN A 201 8.27 88.04 42.38
C GLN A 201 6.95 87.83 41.62
N LEU A 202 6.18 88.89 41.37
CA LEU A 202 4.95 88.81 40.60
C LEU A 202 5.22 88.39 39.15
N THR A 203 6.24 88.96 38.51
CA THR A 203 6.62 88.64 37.13
C THR A 203 7.09 87.18 37.01
N GLU A 204 7.93 86.72 37.91
CA GLU A 204 8.37 85.32 37.98
C GLU A 204 7.20 84.37 38.21
N SER A 205 6.27 84.74 39.11
CA SER A 205 5.05 83.96 39.35
C SER A 205 4.18 83.87 38.09
N PHE A 206 4.07 84.97 37.32
CA PHE A 206 3.29 85.01 36.10
C PHE A 206 3.90 84.13 35.00
N LEU A 207 5.23 84.18 34.83
CA LEU A 207 5.94 83.31 33.89
C LEU A 207 5.76 81.83 34.28
N THR A 208 5.92 81.51 35.57
CA THR A 208 5.69 80.16 36.09
C THR A 208 4.26 79.69 35.82
N LEU A 209 3.26 80.56 36.00
CA LEU A 209 1.85 80.26 35.70
C LEU A 209 1.61 80.08 34.20
N MET A 210 2.26 80.85 33.34
CA MET A 210 2.18 80.71 31.89
C MET A 210 2.82 79.41 31.40
N ASP A 211 3.96 79.03 31.95
CA ASP A 211 4.60 77.74 31.66
C ASP A 211 3.75 76.58 32.16
N ALA A 212 3.19 76.67 33.36
CA ALA A 212 2.26 75.69 33.89
C ALA A 212 1.02 75.54 32.98
N LYS A 213 0.43 76.66 32.53
CA LYS A 213 -0.68 76.65 31.58
C LYS A 213 -0.30 75.95 30.28
N THR A 214 0.85 76.31 29.69
CA THR A 214 1.34 75.74 28.44
C THR A 214 1.58 74.23 28.57
N ASN A 215 2.15 73.79 29.69
CA ASN A 215 2.35 72.37 29.98
C ASN A 215 1.03 71.62 30.18
N ILE A 216 0.04 72.24 30.82
CA ILE A 216 -1.32 71.68 30.95
C ILE A 216 -1.98 71.55 29.57
N GLU A 217 -1.87 72.56 28.70
CA GLU A 217 -2.40 72.51 27.34
C GLU A 217 -1.73 71.41 26.51
N LYS A 218 -0.40 71.29 26.58
CA LYS A 218 0.35 70.18 25.95
C LYS A 218 -0.11 68.83 26.46
N ALA A 219 -0.23 68.64 27.78
CA ALA A 219 -0.68 67.39 28.36
C ALA A 219 -2.13 67.05 27.95
N LYS A 220 -3.02 68.05 27.90
CA LYS A 220 -4.39 67.87 27.41
C LYS A 220 -4.42 67.40 25.96
N GLU A 221 -3.61 67.99 25.09
CA GLU A 221 -3.55 67.58 23.69
C GLU A 221 -2.92 66.19 23.52
N GLN A 222 -1.88 65.86 24.30
CA GLN A 222 -1.31 64.51 24.34
C GLN A 222 -2.35 63.47 24.78
N ILE A 223 -3.10 63.73 25.86
CA ILE A 223 -4.18 62.85 26.30
C ILE A 223 -5.20 62.70 25.17
N LYS A 224 -5.65 63.80 24.56
CA LYS A 224 -6.62 63.78 23.46
C LYS A 224 -6.14 62.95 22.27
N GLN A 225 -4.86 62.99 21.90
CA GLN A 225 -4.29 62.18 20.81
C GLN A 225 -4.14 60.71 21.19
N LEU A 226 -3.88 60.40 22.47
CA LEU A 226 -3.76 59.04 22.97
C LEU A 226 -5.11 58.35 23.27
N THR A 227 -6.17 59.11 23.55
CA THR A 227 -7.50 58.57 23.86
C THR A 227 -8.02 57.61 22.78
N PRO A 228 -8.00 57.93 21.47
CA PRO A 228 -8.44 56.99 20.43
C PRO A 228 -7.62 55.70 20.38
N ILE A 229 -6.32 55.78 20.65
CA ILE A 229 -5.44 54.60 20.66
C ILE A 229 -5.82 53.68 21.82
N ASN A 230 -6.04 54.25 23.02
CA ASN A 230 -6.47 53.48 24.18
C ASN A 230 -7.86 52.86 23.98
N GLU A 231 -8.80 53.59 23.38
CA GLU A 231 -10.13 53.06 23.02
C GLU A 231 -10.04 51.89 22.04
N ILE A 232 -9.18 51.98 21.02
CA ILE A 232 -8.95 50.88 20.07
C ILE A 232 -8.30 49.69 20.77
N ALA A 233 -7.32 49.92 21.64
CA ALA A 233 -6.65 48.85 22.41
C ALA A 233 -7.64 48.11 23.31
N ASN A 234 -8.53 48.83 24.01
CA ASN A 234 -9.57 48.21 24.82
C ASN A 234 -10.54 47.36 23.98
N LYS A 235 -11.01 47.89 22.84
CA LYS A 235 -11.85 47.13 21.92
C LYS A 235 -11.15 45.88 21.38
N LEU A 236 -9.86 45.96 21.11
CA LEU A 236 -9.07 44.82 20.64
C LEU A 236 -8.99 43.74 21.71
N ASN A 237 -8.73 44.13 22.96
CA ASN A 237 -8.72 43.20 24.10
C ASN A 237 -10.10 42.52 24.29
N GLU A 238 -11.20 43.29 24.24
CA GLU A 238 -12.56 42.75 24.34
C GLU A 238 -12.84 41.73 23.22
N ILE A 239 -12.42 42.03 21.99
CA ILE A 239 -12.57 41.11 20.85
C ILE A 239 -11.71 39.86 21.05
N GLN A 240 -10.47 39.98 21.54
CA GLN A 240 -9.61 38.83 21.82
C GLN A 240 -10.20 37.92 22.89
N ASP A 241 -10.70 38.49 23.99
CA ASP A 241 -11.35 37.73 25.06
C ASP A 241 -12.60 37.02 24.54
N ALA A 242 -13.43 37.71 23.75
CA ALA A 242 -14.62 37.11 23.13
C ALA A 242 -14.26 35.97 22.17
N LEU A 243 -13.19 36.13 21.38
CA LEU A 243 -12.72 35.12 20.44
C LEU A 243 -12.25 33.87 21.19
N LEU A 244 -11.48 34.04 22.26
CA LEU A 244 -11.01 32.92 23.11
C LEU A 244 -12.19 32.18 23.77
N GLN A 245 -13.21 32.90 24.23
CA GLN A 245 -14.45 32.29 24.74
C GLN A 245 -15.22 31.53 23.67
N LEU A 246 -15.32 32.08 22.45
CA LEU A 246 -15.97 31.44 21.31
C LEU A 246 -15.24 30.18 20.86
N GLU A 247 -13.91 30.21 20.79
CA GLU A 247 -13.09 29.04 20.47
C GLU A 247 -13.27 27.92 21.50
N ASN A 248 -13.18 28.25 22.79
CA ASN A 248 -13.40 27.28 23.85
C ASN A 248 -14.83 26.71 23.82
N SER A 249 -15.84 27.56 23.57
CA SER A 249 -17.23 27.12 23.43
C SER A 249 -17.42 26.20 22.23
N LYS A 250 -16.76 26.49 21.10
CA LYS A 250 -16.78 25.65 19.89
C LYS A 250 -16.16 24.28 20.16
N GLU A 251 -15.00 24.23 20.82
CA GLU A 251 -14.36 22.97 21.20
C GLU A 251 -15.23 22.16 22.16
N MET A 252 -15.79 22.80 23.20
CA MET A 252 -16.70 22.15 24.15
C MET A 252 -18.01 21.67 23.50
N ALA A 253 -18.54 22.40 22.51
CA ALA A 253 -19.75 22.02 21.81
C ALA A 253 -19.62 20.65 21.13
N VAL A 254 -18.43 20.31 20.59
CA VAL A 254 -18.16 18.99 19.98
C VAL A 254 -18.38 17.87 21.00
N TYR A 255 -17.86 18.01 22.23
CA TYR A 255 -18.06 17.03 23.30
C TYR A 255 -19.52 16.95 23.73
N TRP A 256 -20.23 18.07 23.81
CA TRP A 256 -21.65 18.10 24.12
C TRP A 256 -22.48 17.37 23.06
N PHE A 257 -22.23 17.62 21.77
CA PHE A 257 -22.89 16.94 20.66
C PHE A 257 -22.55 15.46 20.63
N ALA A 258 -21.30 15.07 20.88
CA ALA A 258 -20.92 13.66 20.97
C ALA A 258 -21.67 12.95 22.10
N ARG A 259 -21.74 13.55 23.30
CA ARG A 259 -22.50 13.00 24.43
C ARG A 259 -24.00 12.90 24.12
N LYS A 260 -24.59 13.91 23.48
CA LYS A 260 -25.99 13.86 23.04
C LYS A 260 -26.24 12.83 21.95
N GLY A 261 -25.29 12.65 21.04
CA GLY A 261 -25.31 11.59 20.03
C GLY A 261 -25.34 10.20 20.67
N VAL A 262 -24.53 9.96 21.70
CA VAL A 262 -24.56 8.71 22.48
C VAL A 262 -25.92 8.52 23.16
N GLU A 263 -26.43 9.53 23.88
CA GLU A 263 -27.73 9.46 24.57
C GLU A 263 -28.89 9.14 23.60
N LEU A 264 -28.92 9.78 22.43
CA LEU A 264 -29.92 9.52 21.40
C LEU A 264 -29.78 8.12 20.79
N SER A 265 -28.54 7.71 20.50
CA SER A 265 -28.26 6.39 19.93
C SER A 265 -28.62 5.25 20.90
N GLU A 266 -28.37 5.43 22.20
CA GLU A 266 -28.77 4.48 23.24
C GLU A 266 -30.30 4.36 23.33
N ARG A 267 -31.03 5.48 23.23
CA ARG A 267 -32.51 5.44 23.20
C ARG A 267 -33.04 4.71 21.98
N GLU A 268 -32.50 4.98 20.80
CA GLU A 268 -32.90 4.26 19.58
C GLU A 268 -32.50 2.79 19.62
N LEU A 269 -31.34 2.45 20.20
CA LEU A 269 -30.92 1.06 20.40
C LEU A 269 -31.91 0.31 21.29
N ILE A 270 -32.39 0.93 22.37
CA ILE A 270 -33.41 0.33 23.25
C ILE A 270 -34.69 0.05 22.46
N LYS A 271 -35.21 1.04 21.70
CA LYS A 271 -36.40 0.85 20.87
C LYS A 271 -36.24 -0.28 19.85
N CYS A 272 -35.10 -0.32 19.14
CA CYS A 272 -34.82 -1.37 18.18
C CYS A 272 -34.74 -2.76 18.84
N LYS A 273 -34.20 -2.86 20.06
CA LYS A 273 -34.18 -4.11 20.82
C LYS A 273 -35.58 -4.56 21.21
N GLU A 274 -36.40 -3.65 21.72
CA GLU A 274 -37.80 -3.94 22.07
C GLU A 274 -38.60 -4.39 20.84
N GLU A 275 -38.41 -3.73 19.69
CA GLU A 275 -39.07 -4.12 18.45
C GLU A 275 -38.58 -5.47 17.92
N LEU A 276 -37.28 -5.76 18.05
CA LEU A 276 -36.69 -7.05 17.69
C LEU A 276 -37.23 -8.18 18.59
N GLU A 277 -37.36 -7.95 19.89
CA GLU A 277 -37.99 -8.90 20.82
C GLU A 277 -39.45 -9.15 20.42
N ARG A 278 -40.24 -8.10 20.19
CA ARG A 278 -41.63 -8.22 19.74
C ARG A 278 -41.74 -9.05 18.46
N LEU A 279 -40.91 -8.79 17.47
CA LEU A 279 -40.90 -9.51 16.19
C LEU A 279 -40.48 -10.97 16.35
N ASN A 280 -39.53 -11.27 17.25
CA ASN A 280 -39.14 -12.63 17.55
C ASN A 280 -40.26 -13.42 18.24
N ASP A 281 -40.96 -12.80 19.18
CA ASP A 281 -42.12 -13.41 19.85
C ASP A 281 -43.24 -13.69 18.84
N GLU A 282 -43.52 -12.75 17.95
CA GLU A 282 -44.49 -12.94 16.85
C GLU A 282 -44.06 -14.09 15.92
N LEU A 283 -42.78 -14.15 15.54
CA LEU A 283 -42.25 -15.23 14.71
C LEU A 283 -42.36 -16.60 15.41
N LEU A 284 -42.09 -16.67 16.71
CA LEU A 284 -42.25 -17.89 17.49
C LEU A 284 -43.73 -18.33 17.56
N ALA A 285 -44.64 -17.39 17.78
CA ALA A 285 -46.08 -17.66 17.78
C ALA A 285 -46.56 -18.18 16.41
N LEU A 286 -46.12 -17.54 15.31
CA LEU A 286 -46.44 -17.96 13.96
C LEU A 286 -45.89 -19.36 13.64
N ARG A 287 -44.65 -19.67 14.03
CA ARG A 287 -44.07 -21.01 13.87
C ARG A 287 -44.81 -22.08 14.67
N SER A 288 -45.22 -21.75 15.89
CA SER A 288 -46.04 -22.66 16.71
C SER A 288 -47.39 -22.93 16.05
N ARG A 289 -48.02 -21.88 15.49
CA ARG A 289 -49.28 -22.01 14.77
C ARG A 289 -49.14 -22.82 13.48
N GLU A 290 -48.06 -22.62 12.73
CA GLU A 290 -47.74 -23.42 11.54
C GLU A 290 -47.61 -24.91 11.90
N ALA A 291 -46.86 -25.22 12.96
CA ALA A 291 -46.69 -26.59 13.43
C ALA A 291 -48.02 -27.23 13.86
N GLU A 292 -48.87 -26.47 14.56
CA GLU A 292 -50.21 -26.94 14.95
C GLU A 292 -51.10 -27.21 13.74
N LEU A 293 -51.16 -26.29 12.78
CA LEU A 293 -51.93 -26.47 11.54
C LEU A 293 -51.44 -27.67 10.73
N LYS A 294 -50.12 -27.90 10.67
CA LYS A 294 -49.55 -29.06 10.01
C LYS A 294 -49.91 -30.37 10.70
N ASN A 295 -49.93 -30.38 12.03
CA ASN A 295 -50.40 -31.53 12.80
C ASN A 295 -51.90 -31.79 12.55
N GLN A 296 -52.73 -30.75 12.52
CA GLN A 296 -54.15 -30.85 12.19
C GLN A 296 -54.36 -31.38 10.77
N GLU A 297 -53.57 -30.93 9.80
CA GLU A 297 -53.59 -31.46 8.43
C GLU A 297 -53.26 -32.95 8.40
N THR A 298 -52.22 -33.39 9.12
CA THR A 298 -51.88 -34.81 9.21
C THR A 298 -52.97 -35.62 9.90
N ASP A 299 -53.56 -35.11 10.99
CA ASP A 299 -54.63 -35.80 11.73
C ASP A 299 -55.89 -35.91 10.88
N LEU A 300 -56.29 -34.85 10.17
CA LEU A 300 -57.41 -34.88 9.23
C LEU A 300 -57.14 -35.84 8.07
N THR A 301 -55.91 -35.86 7.55
CA THR A 301 -55.50 -36.83 6.51
C THR A 301 -55.61 -38.26 7.01
N VAL A 302 -55.21 -38.52 8.26
CA VAL A 302 -55.35 -39.83 8.89
C VAL A 302 -56.82 -40.16 9.12
N GLN A 303 -57.64 -39.23 9.61
CA GLN A 303 -59.08 -39.43 9.82
C GLN A 303 -59.80 -39.77 8.51
N ILE A 304 -59.52 -39.03 7.43
CA ILE A 304 -60.04 -39.32 6.09
C ILE A 304 -59.59 -40.71 5.62
N LYS A 305 -58.33 -41.11 5.89
CA LYS A 305 -57.83 -42.44 5.53
C LYS A 305 -58.39 -43.56 6.42
N SER A 306 -58.74 -43.28 7.67
CA SER A 306 -59.28 -44.24 8.64
C SER A 306 -60.79 -44.41 8.54
N ASP A 307 -61.49 -43.43 7.97
CA ASP A 307 -62.91 -43.57 7.64
C ASP A 307 -63.06 -44.64 6.54
N GLU A 308 -63.98 -45.58 6.74
CA GLU A 308 -64.11 -46.78 5.90
C GLU A 308 -64.35 -46.39 4.43
N VAL A 309 -65.11 -45.31 4.23
CA VAL A 309 -65.41 -44.70 2.93
C VAL A 309 -64.16 -44.06 2.30
N GLY A 310 -63.34 -43.34 3.08
CA GLY A 310 -62.12 -42.70 2.57
C GLY A 310 -60.99 -43.68 2.28
N SER A 311 -60.85 -44.75 3.08
CA SER A 311 -59.98 -45.90 2.79
C SER A 311 -60.38 -46.61 1.49
N GLN A 312 -61.69 -46.74 1.24
CA GLN A 312 -62.21 -47.38 0.03
C GLN A 312 -62.05 -46.47 -1.19
N ILE A 313 -62.23 -45.15 -1.04
CA ILE A 313 -61.96 -44.15 -2.09
C ILE A 313 -60.47 -44.10 -2.44
N GLU A 314 -59.55 -44.09 -1.46
CA GLU A 314 -58.11 -44.10 -1.76
C GLU A 314 -57.65 -45.43 -2.38
N ARG A 315 -58.22 -46.56 -1.96
CA ARG A 315 -58.01 -47.84 -2.64
C ARG A 315 -58.51 -47.79 -4.09
N LEU A 316 -59.70 -47.23 -4.34
CA LEU A 316 -60.25 -47.08 -5.68
C LEU A 316 -59.45 -46.09 -6.54
N LYS A 317 -58.98 -44.95 -6.00
CA LYS A 317 -58.10 -44.01 -6.71
C LYS A 317 -56.77 -44.66 -7.07
N THR A 318 -56.16 -45.38 -6.12
CA THR A 318 -54.90 -46.10 -6.36
C THR A 318 -55.11 -47.19 -7.41
N GLU A 319 -56.23 -47.90 -7.36
CA GLU A 319 -56.59 -48.94 -8.33
C GLU A 319 -56.88 -48.35 -9.71
N ILE A 320 -57.60 -47.22 -9.78
CA ILE A 320 -57.84 -46.49 -11.03
C ILE A 320 -56.52 -46.03 -11.63
N LEU A 321 -55.65 -45.37 -10.85
CA LEU A 321 -54.33 -44.93 -11.34
C LEU A 321 -53.47 -46.11 -11.81
N ARG A 322 -53.51 -47.24 -11.09
CA ARG A 322 -52.82 -48.49 -11.48
C ARG A 322 -53.38 -49.04 -12.79
N LEU A 323 -54.70 -49.11 -12.93
CA LEU A 323 -55.39 -49.58 -14.12
C LEU A 323 -55.19 -48.65 -15.31
N GLU A 324 -55.17 -47.32 -15.11
CA GLU A 324 -54.90 -46.32 -16.13
C GLU A 324 -53.45 -46.40 -16.62
N LYS A 325 -52.49 -46.54 -15.70
CA LYS A 325 -51.08 -46.78 -16.04
C LYS A 325 -50.92 -48.10 -16.81
N SER A 326 -51.63 -49.15 -16.40
CA SER A 326 -51.65 -50.44 -17.10
C SER A 326 -52.28 -50.32 -18.49
N LYS A 327 -53.40 -49.62 -18.63
CA LYS A 327 -54.06 -49.32 -19.90
C LYS A 327 -53.11 -48.54 -20.82
N ASN A 328 -52.57 -47.41 -20.36
CA ASN A 328 -51.66 -46.57 -21.15
C ASN A 328 -50.40 -47.34 -21.55
N SER A 329 -49.84 -48.17 -20.66
CA SER A 329 -48.71 -49.06 -21.00
C SER A 329 -49.09 -50.09 -22.06
N ARG A 330 -50.26 -50.73 -21.94
CA ARG A 330 -50.76 -51.71 -22.93
C ARG A 330 -51.07 -51.06 -24.27
N THR A 331 -51.68 -49.87 -24.28
CA THR A 331 -51.93 -49.07 -25.49
C THR A 331 -50.62 -48.61 -26.14
N GLY A 332 -49.62 -48.19 -25.34
CA GLY A 332 -48.28 -47.88 -25.83
C GLY A 332 -47.63 -49.10 -26.49
N LYS A 333 -47.63 -50.25 -25.82
CA LYS A 333 -47.11 -51.52 -26.36
C LYS A 333 -47.83 -51.94 -27.65
N LEU A 334 -49.15 -51.75 -27.73
CA LEU A 334 -49.93 -52.03 -28.95
C LEU A 334 -49.56 -51.08 -30.09
N ASN A 335 -49.39 -49.79 -29.81
CA ASN A 335 -48.96 -48.80 -30.80
C ASN A 335 -47.55 -49.10 -31.32
N ASP A 336 -46.62 -49.43 -30.43
CA ASP A 336 -45.25 -49.81 -30.81
C ASP A 336 -45.24 -51.10 -31.64
N TYR A 337 -46.03 -52.10 -31.24
CA TYR A 337 -46.26 -53.29 -32.04
C TYR A 337 -46.81 -52.95 -33.42
N ASN A 338 -47.83 -52.10 -33.53
CA ASN A 338 -48.46 -51.74 -34.80
C ASN A 338 -47.50 -50.99 -35.73
N LYS A 339 -46.67 -50.08 -35.20
CA LYS A 339 -45.62 -49.40 -35.98
C LYS A 339 -44.65 -50.41 -36.59
N ILE A 340 -44.22 -51.38 -35.80
CA ILE A 340 -43.31 -52.44 -36.27
C ILE A 340 -44.03 -53.36 -37.25
N ALA A 341 -45.24 -53.83 -36.93
CA ALA A 341 -46.00 -54.73 -37.79
C ALA A 341 -46.27 -54.11 -39.17
N GLN A 342 -46.62 -52.82 -39.22
CA GLN A 342 -46.86 -52.10 -40.47
C GLN A 342 -45.60 -51.97 -41.33
N SER A 343 -44.42 -51.78 -40.74
CA SER A 343 -43.16 -51.65 -41.49
C SER A 343 -42.69 -52.96 -42.14
N ILE A 344 -43.20 -54.11 -41.67
CA ILE A 344 -42.91 -55.45 -42.21
C ILE A 344 -44.16 -56.12 -42.80
N GLU A 345 -45.19 -55.34 -43.14
CA GLU A 345 -46.42 -55.79 -43.81
C GLU A 345 -47.19 -56.91 -43.07
N LEU A 346 -47.21 -56.83 -41.73
CA LEU A 346 -48.01 -57.68 -40.86
C LEU A 346 -49.28 -56.97 -40.36
N ILE A 347 -50.28 -57.75 -39.96
CA ILE A 347 -51.60 -57.24 -39.54
C ILE A 347 -51.47 -56.46 -38.23
N GLY A 348 -51.91 -55.20 -38.22
CA GLY A 348 -52.01 -54.37 -37.01
C GLY A 348 -53.28 -54.65 -36.19
N ASN A 349 -53.27 -54.26 -34.91
CA ASN A 349 -54.32 -54.55 -33.92
C ASN A 349 -54.72 -56.03 -33.87
N PRO A 350 -53.76 -56.94 -33.58
CA PRO A 350 -54.02 -58.36 -33.66
C PRO A 350 -54.93 -58.82 -32.51
N SER A 351 -55.83 -59.76 -32.81
CA SER A 351 -56.38 -60.66 -31.79
C SER A 351 -55.28 -61.58 -31.24
N GLU A 352 -55.51 -62.29 -30.14
CA GLU A 352 -54.55 -63.24 -29.58
C GLU A 352 -54.08 -64.27 -30.63
N SER A 353 -55.01 -64.87 -31.38
CA SER A 353 -54.70 -65.80 -32.46
C SER A 353 -53.85 -65.16 -33.58
N THR A 354 -54.18 -63.92 -33.94
CA THR A 354 -53.45 -63.15 -34.98
C THR A 354 -52.04 -62.76 -34.50
N PHE A 355 -51.87 -62.48 -33.20
CA PHE A 355 -50.57 -62.13 -32.62
C PHE A 355 -49.61 -63.32 -32.66
N PHE A 356 -50.08 -64.52 -32.29
CA PHE A 356 -49.28 -65.75 -32.40
C PHE A 356 -48.92 -66.07 -33.84
N ALA A 357 -49.86 -65.92 -34.79
CA ALA A 357 -49.59 -66.09 -36.22
C ALA A 357 -48.54 -65.09 -36.74
N ASN A 358 -48.67 -63.80 -36.38
CA ASN A 358 -47.70 -62.77 -36.74
C ASN A 358 -46.32 -63.03 -36.12
N ARG A 359 -46.25 -63.56 -34.90
CA ARG A 359 -45.00 -63.92 -34.22
C ARG A 359 -44.26 -65.02 -34.97
N GLU A 360 -44.95 -66.08 -35.38
CA GLU A 360 -44.35 -67.16 -36.18
C GLU A 360 -43.93 -66.65 -37.57
N LYS A 361 -44.76 -65.83 -38.23
CA LYS A 361 -44.41 -65.22 -39.51
C LYS A 361 -43.19 -64.29 -39.40
N ALA A 362 -43.10 -63.47 -38.36
CA ALA A 362 -41.96 -62.62 -38.08
C ALA A 362 -40.68 -63.43 -37.80
N LYS A 363 -40.80 -64.56 -37.10
CA LYS A 363 -39.67 -65.49 -36.86
C LYS A 363 -39.16 -66.09 -38.17
N GLN A 364 -40.05 -66.50 -39.07
CA GLN A 364 -39.67 -67.00 -40.40
C GLN A 364 -39.02 -65.91 -41.26
N LEU A 365 -39.57 -64.68 -41.26
CA LEU A 365 -39.00 -63.54 -41.96
C LEU A 365 -37.60 -63.20 -41.44
N LYS A 366 -37.40 -63.21 -40.11
CA LYS A 366 -36.10 -62.99 -39.48
C LYS A 366 -35.08 -64.03 -39.94
N LEU A 367 -35.40 -65.32 -39.86
CA LEU A 367 -34.51 -66.40 -40.30
C LEU A 367 -34.14 -66.26 -41.78
N LYS A 368 -35.11 -65.95 -42.64
CA LYS A 368 -34.88 -65.74 -44.08
C LYS A 368 -33.96 -64.54 -44.34
N THR A 369 -34.11 -63.45 -43.60
CA THR A 369 -33.26 -62.25 -43.73
C THR A 369 -31.86 -62.49 -43.18
N GLU A 370 -31.71 -63.15 -42.04
CA GLU A 370 -30.41 -63.53 -41.48
C GLU A 370 -29.64 -64.42 -42.47
N GLN A 371 -30.32 -65.37 -43.11
CA GLN A 371 -29.71 -66.24 -44.12
C GLN A 371 -29.26 -65.45 -45.37
N LYS A 372 -30.09 -64.51 -45.85
CA LYS A 372 -29.69 -63.60 -46.93
C LYS A 372 -28.47 -62.73 -46.59
N ILE A 373 -28.38 -62.23 -45.35
CA ILE A 373 -27.23 -61.45 -44.88
C ILE A 373 -25.96 -62.31 -44.90
N VAL A 374 -26.04 -63.56 -44.43
CA VAL A 374 -24.91 -64.50 -44.48
C VAL A 374 -24.48 -64.77 -45.92
N ASP A 375 -25.43 -64.96 -46.84
CA ASP A 375 -25.13 -65.23 -48.25
C ASP A 375 -24.51 -64.01 -48.96
N GLU A 376 -25.02 -62.80 -48.72
CA GLU A 376 -24.43 -61.57 -49.27
C GLU A 376 -23.03 -61.30 -48.70
N ASN A 377 -22.80 -61.51 -47.40
CA ASN A 377 -21.46 -61.38 -46.82
C ASN A 377 -20.47 -62.40 -47.39
N LYS A 378 -20.91 -63.62 -47.73
CA LYS A 378 -20.07 -64.61 -48.43
C LYS A 378 -19.70 -64.13 -49.84
N LYS A 379 -20.65 -63.56 -50.59
CA LYS A 379 -20.38 -62.99 -51.91
C LYS A 379 -19.38 -61.83 -51.83
N LEU A 380 -19.56 -60.92 -50.87
CA LEU A 380 -18.67 -59.78 -50.66
C LEU A 380 -17.23 -60.25 -50.40
N ARG A 381 -17.03 -61.21 -49.48
CA ARG A 381 -15.70 -61.79 -49.22
C ARG A 381 -15.10 -62.48 -50.43
N GLY A 382 -15.93 -63.13 -51.25
CA GLY A 382 -15.50 -63.74 -52.51
C GLY A 382 -14.92 -62.70 -53.48
N LEU A 383 -15.62 -61.57 -53.63
CA LEU A 383 -15.18 -60.45 -54.49
C LEU A 383 -13.93 -59.76 -53.94
N GLU A 384 -13.80 -59.59 -52.63
CA GLU A 384 -12.59 -59.03 -52.00
C GLU A 384 -11.36 -59.91 -52.28
N THR A 385 -11.50 -61.23 -52.09
CA THR A 385 -10.42 -62.20 -52.35
C THR A 385 -10.00 -62.19 -53.83
N GLU A 386 -10.95 -62.01 -54.75
CA GLU A 386 -10.67 -61.92 -56.18
C GLU A 386 -9.95 -60.61 -56.53
N GLY A 387 -10.31 -59.50 -55.87
CA GLY A 387 -9.62 -58.21 -55.99
C GLY A 387 -8.16 -58.26 -55.52
N ASP A 388 -7.90 -58.91 -54.38
CA ASP A 388 -6.55 -59.08 -53.84
C ASP A 388 -5.67 -59.90 -54.79
N ARG A 389 -6.22 -61.00 -55.34
CA ARG A 389 -5.51 -61.86 -56.30
C ARG A 389 -5.15 -61.11 -57.59
N LEU A 390 -6.06 -60.28 -58.11
CA LEU A 390 -5.79 -59.49 -59.32
C LEU A 390 -4.71 -58.43 -59.08
N SER A 391 -4.71 -57.81 -57.89
CA SER A 391 -3.69 -56.83 -57.51
C SER A 391 -2.29 -57.46 -57.45
N GLN A 392 -2.16 -58.62 -56.80
CA GLN A 392 -0.90 -59.35 -56.71
C GLN A 392 -0.35 -59.73 -58.09
N ASN A 393 -1.20 -60.25 -58.98
CA ASN A 393 -0.79 -60.59 -60.35
C ASN A 393 -0.29 -59.37 -61.12
N THR A 394 -0.86 -58.19 -60.87
CA THR A 394 -0.45 -56.96 -61.54
C THR A 394 0.94 -56.52 -61.08
N GLU A 395 1.23 -56.63 -59.78
CA GLU A 395 2.54 -56.33 -59.24
C GLU A 395 3.63 -57.25 -59.79
N ASP A 396 3.36 -58.56 -59.86
CA ASP A 396 4.31 -59.57 -60.38
C ASP A 396 4.64 -59.34 -61.88
N LEU A 397 3.66 -58.89 -62.67
CA LEU A 397 3.88 -58.54 -64.08
C LEU A 397 4.72 -57.27 -64.22
N VAL A 398 4.50 -56.26 -63.37
CA VAL A 398 5.27 -55.01 -63.39
C VAL A 398 6.75 -55.26 -63.05
N THR A 399 7.04 -56.11 -62.05
CA THR A 399 8.42 -56.50 -61.74
C THR A 399 9.08 -57.26 -62.89
N THR A 400 8.35 -58.15 -63.56
CA THR A 400 8.86 -58.90 -64.72
C THR A 400 9.22 -57.99 -65.91
N ILE A 401 8.39 -56.97 -66.20
CA ILE A 401 8.70 -56.01 -67.28
C ILE A 401 9.97 -55.23 -66.96
N LYS A 402 10.16 -54.83 -65.70
CA LYS A 402 11.33 -54.06 -65.28
C LYS A 402 12.64 -54.85 -65.43
N THR A 403 12.65 -56.13 -65.07
CA THR A 403 13.83 -56.99 -65.20
C THR A 403 14.19 -57.27 -66.67
N LEU A 404 13.20 -57.36 -67.55
CA LEU A 404 13.42 -57.51 -69.00
C LEU A 404 13.99 -56.24 -69.63
N GLN A 405 13.61 -55.03 -69.18
CA GLN A 405 14.17 -53.77 -69.70
C GLN A 405 15.65 -53.55 -69.30
N GLU A 406 16.08 -54.09 -68.17
CA GLU A 406 17.45 -53.89 -67.65
C GLU A 406 18.48 -54.83 -68.28
N ASN A 407 18.08 -56.03 -68.70
CA ASN A 407 18.96 -57.00 -69.37
C ASN A 407 18.80 -56.88 -70.89
N LYS A 408 19.89 -56.73 -71.67
CA LYS A 408 19.85 -56.57 -73.14
C LYS A 408 19.85 -57.92 -73.90
N ASN A 409 19.43 -58.98 -73.23
CA ASN A 409 19.65 -60.36 -73.65
C ASN A 409 18.40 -61.18 -73.28
N ASN A 410 18.05 -62.18 -74.09
CA ASN A 410 16.85 -63.01 -73.86
C ASN A 410 16.97 -64.00 -72.68
N ILE A 411 18.18 -64.16 -72.12
CA ILE A 411 18.43 -65.01 -70.95
C ILE A 411 18.33 -64.15 -69.69
N ALA A 412 17.20 -64.25 -69.00
CA ALA A 412 16.92 -63.58 -67.73
C ALA A 412 16.73 -64.60 -66.60
N GLY A 413 16.68 -64.12 -65.35
CA GLY A 413 16.46 -64.96 -64.17
C GLY A 413 17.74 -65.53 -63.56
N ARG A 414 17.61 -66.64 -62.83
CA ARG A 414 18.66 -67.13 -61.94
C ARG A 414 19.91 -67.59 -62.69
N GLU A 415 19.76 -68.14 -63.89
CA GLU A 415 20.87 -68.57 -64.74
C GLU A 415 21.76 -67.39 -65.15
N ALA A 416 21.16 -66.24 -65.47
CA ALA A 416 21.89 -65.02 -65.79
C ALA A 416 22.61 -64.45 -64.56
N GLU A 417 21.94 -64.44 -63.40
CA GLU A 417 22.54 -64.03 -62.13
C GLU A 417 23.75 -64.90 -61.76
N ILE A 418 23.65 -66.23 -61.92
CA ILE A 418 24.74 -67.16 -61.66
C ILE A 418 25.95 -66.85 -62.55
N ARG A 419 25.74 -66.54 -63.84
CA ARG A 419 26.85 -66.15 -64.72
C ARG A 419 27.49 -64.85 -64.23
N ASP A 420 26.70 -63.84 -63.91
CA ASP A 420 27.22 -62.55 -63.46
C ASP A 420 27.98 -62.68 -62.13
N GLU A 421 27.52 -63.54 -61.21
CA GLU A 421 28.22 -63.92 -59.98
C GLU A 421 29.59 -64.57 -60.28
N ILE A 422 29.65 -65.52 -61.22
CA ILE A 422 30.88 -66.19 -61.67
C ILE A 422 31.86 -65.19 -62.28
N ILE A 423 31.38 -64.36 -63.22
CA ILE A 423 32.20 -63.40 -63.97
C ILE A 423 32.75 -62.32 -63.04
N ALA A 424 31.94 -61.81 -62.10
CA ALA A 424 32.37 -60.83 -61.12
C ALA A 424 33.47 -61.38 -60.19
N HIS A 425 33.39 -62.66 -59.80
CA HIS A 425 34.40 -63.28 -58.94
C HIS A 425 35.73 -63.55 -59.68
N ILE A 426 35.67 -63.88 -60.96
CA ILE A 426 36.83 -64.28 -61.79
C ILE A 426 37.49 -63.08 -62.50
N GLY A 427 36.74 -61.99 -62.66
CA GLY A 427 37.19 -60.80 -63.40
C GLY A 427 37.17 -60.98 -64.92
N ALA A 428 36.31 -61.87 -65.43
CA ALA A 428 36.07 -62.02 -66.87
C ALA A 428 35.06 -60.96 -67.37
N SER A 429 34.78 -60.91 -68.68
CA SER A 429 33.62 -60.17 -69.22
C SER A 429 32.51 -61.10 -69.72
N ARG A 430 31.29 -60.56 -69.92
CA ARG A 430 30.16 -61.32 -70.48
C ARG A 430 30.44 -61.85 -71.90
N GLU A 431 31.29 -61.16 -72.66
CA GLU A 431 31.73 -61.57 -73.99
C GLU A 431 32.77 -62.70 -73.96
N GLU A 432 33.56 -62.79 -72.88
CA GLU A 432 34.54 -63.85 -72.69
C GLU A 432 33.89 -65.17 -72.23
N ILE A 433 32.83 -65.11 -71.42
CA ILE A 433 32.06 -66.28 -70.98
C ILE A 433 30.58 -66.09 -71.37
N PRO A 434 30.25 -66.16 -72.66
CA PRO A 434 28.89 -65.96 -73.14
C PRO A 434 28.03 -67.21 -72.94
N PHE A 435 26.72 -67.02 -72.90
CA PHE A 435 25.79 -68.12 -73.14
C PHE A 435 25.74 -68.44 -74.64
N ILE A 436 25.58 -69.71 -74.98
CA ILE A 436 25.45 -70.13 -76.39
C ILE A 436 24.24 -69.44 -77.06
N GLY A 437 23.14 -69.23 -76.32
CA GLY A 437 21.93 -68.57 -76.83
C GLY A 437 22.15 -67.12 -77.26
N GLU A 438 23.13 -66.43 -76.67
CA GLU A 438 23.49 -65.05 -77.04
C GLU A 438 24.26 -64.99 -78.38
N LEU A 439 24.73 -66.14 -78.87
CA LEU A 439 25.50 -66.28 -80.09
C LEU A 439 24.70 -66.89 -81.23
N ILE A 440 23.50 -67.41 -80.99
CA ILE A 440 22.64 -68.06 -81.99
C ILE A 440 21.31 -67.30 -82.07
N LYS A 441 20.89 -66.95 -83.29
CA LYS A 441 19.56 -66.39 -83.59
C LYS A 441 18.87 -67.26 -84.65
N VAL A 442 17.55 -67.34 -84.63
CA VAL A 442 16.78 -67.89 -85.77
C VAL A 442 16.77 -66.86 -86.91
N LYS A 443 16.90 -67.30 -88.16
CA LYS A 443 16.83 -66.39 -89.32
C LYS A 443 15.45 -65.73 -89.40
N ASP A 444 15.41 -64.45 -89.76
CA ASP A 444 14.17 -63.67 -89.84
C ASP A 444 13.16 -64.27 -90.86
N ASP A 445 13.66 -64.90 -91.92
CA ASP A 445 12.84 -65.57 -92.94
C ASP A 445 12.27 -66.93 -92.47
N GLU A 446 12.72 -67.45 -91.31
CA GLU A 446 12.42 -68.78 -90.80
C GLU A 446 11.71 -68.76 -89.43
N LEU A 447 11.12 -67.62 -89.05
CA LEU A 447 10.41 -67.45 -87.77
C LEU A 447 9.27 -68.45 -87.54
N ALA A 448 8.69 -69.01 -88.60
CA ALA A 448 7.72 -70.11 -88.49
C ALA A 448 8.28 -71.34 -87.75
N TRP A 449 9.60 -71.51 -87.74
CA TRP A 449 10.30 -72.58 -87.03
C TRP A 449 10.83 -72.18 -85.66
N GLU A 450 10.72 -70.91 -85.27
CA GLU A 450 11.29 -70.35 -84.03
C GLU A 450 10.92 -71.19 -82.79
N ALA A 451 9.63 -71.47 -82.61
CA ALA A 451 9.13 -72.24 -81.48
C ALA A 451 9.71 -73.67 -81.40
N SER A 452 9.98 -74.28 -82.57
CA SER A 452 10.53 -75.63 -82.66
C SER A 452 12.04 -75.64 -82.47
N ILE A 453 12.74 -74.66 -83.05
CA ILE A 453 14.19 -74.48 -82.89
C ILE A 453 14.51 -74.15 -81.44
N GLU A 454 13.70 -73.31 -80.79
CA GLU A 454 13.84 -73.03 -79.37
C GLU A 454 13.69 -74.28 -78.53
N LYS A 455 12.66 -75.10 -78.74
CA LYS A 455 12.52 -76.37 -77.99
C LYS A 455 13.75 -77.29 -78.12
N VAL A 456 14.36 -77.34 -79.31
CA VAL A 456 15.57 -78.15 -79.56
C VAL A 456 16.78 -77.56 -78.84
N LEU A 457 17.01 -76.27 -79.01
CA LEU A 457 18.24 -75.60 -78.61
C LEU A 457 18.16 -74.98 -77.20
N HIS A 458 17.01 -74.88 -76.54
CA HIS A 458 16.82 -74.20 -75.26
C HIS A 458 17.85 -74.64 -74.20
N ASN A 459 17.98 -75.94 -74.00
CA ASN A 459 18.93 -76.52 -73.03
C ASN A 459 20.41 -76.38 -73.44
N PHE A 460 20.67 -76.10 -74.72
CA PHE A 460 21.99 -75.86 -75.27
C PHE A 460 22.34 -74.37 -75.20
N ALA A 461 21.38 -73.50 -75.50
CA ALA A 461 21.45 -72.06 -75.41
C ALA A 461 21.82 -71.57 -74.00
N LEU A 462 21.29 -72.21 -72.97
CA LEU A 462 21.57 -71.93 -71.55
C LEU A 462 22.94 -72.42 -71.05
N ARG A 463 23.81 -72.94 -71.93
CA ARG A 463 25.17 -73.36 -71.53
C ARG A 463 26.15 -72.19 -71.69
N LEU A 464 27.08 -72.07 -70.75
CA LEU A 464 28.18 -71.11 -70.85
C LEU A 464 29.35 -71.71 -71.62
N ILE A 465 29.98 -70.91 -72.47
CA ILE A 465 31.26 -71.26 -73.08
C ILE A 465 32.38 -70.74 -72.18
N VAL A 466 33.23 -71.63 -71.67
CA VAL A 466 34.31 -71.27 -70.75
C VAL A 466 35.67 -71.48 -71.42
N PRO A 467 36.42 -70.40 -71.73
CA PRO A 467 37.78 -70.48 -72.22
C PRO A 467 38.71 -71.25 -71.30
N HIS A 468 39.74 -71.88 -71.88
CA HIS A 468 40.76 -72.58 -71.10
C HIS A 468 41.38 -71.70 -69.99
N LYS A 469 41.58 -70.40 -70.27
CA LYS A 469 42.07 -69.39 -69.31
C LYS A 469 41.27 -69.33 -68.00
N TYR A 470 39.94 -69.49 -68.07
CA TYR A 470 39.04 -69.34 -66.92
C TYR A 470 38.55 -70.68 -66.35
N TYR A 471 38.78 -71.78 -67.05
CA TYR A 471 38.20 -73.09 -66.74
C TYR A 471 38.45 -73.55 -65.29
N SER A 472 39.67 -73.44 -64.78
CA SER A 472 39.97 -73.84 -63.40
C SER A 472 39.26 -72.97 -62.36
N GLN A 473 39.14 -71.67 -62.62
CA GLN A 473 38.54 -70.71 -61.69
C GLN A 473 37.01 -70.87 -61.66
N VAL A 474 36.38 -71.11 -62.82
CA VAL A 474 34.95 -71.43 -62.92
C VAL A 474 34.63 -72.72 -62.17
N ASN A 475 35.41 -73.79 -62.36
CA ASN A 475 35.24 -75.04 -61.63
C ASN A 475 35.34 -74.84 -60.11
N GLN A 476 36.31 -74.05 -59.65
CA GLN A 476 36.48 -73.75 -58.23
C GLN A 476 35.27 -72.98 -57.68
N TYR A 477 34.77 -71.97 -58.41
CA TYR A 477 33.61 -71.19 -57.99
C TYR A 477 32.35 -72.06 -57.87
N VAL A 478 32.02 -72.80 -58.94
CA VAL A 478 30.84 -73.68 -59.00
C VAL A 478 30.87 -74.77 -57.93
N ASN A 479 32.05 -75.32 -57.61
CA ASN A 479 32.19 -76.36 -56.58
C ASN A 479 32.11 -75.82 -55.14
N SER A 480 32.46 -74.55 -54.92
CA SER A 480 32.53 -73.95 -53.57
C SER A 480 31.30 -73.14 -53.18
N HIS A 481 30.43 -72.78 -54.12
CA HIS A 481 29.26 -71.92 -53.88
C HIS A 481 27.94 -72.61 -54.18
N ASN A 482 26.92 -72.38 -53.34
CA ASN A 482 25.56 -72.81 -53.65
C ASN A 482 24.92 -71.82 -54.62
N LEU A 483 24.83 -72.22 -55.89
CA LEU A 483 24.32 -71.38 -56.98
C LEU A 483 22.82 -71.12 -56.93
N ARG A 484 22.05 -71.78 -56.03
CA ARG A 484 20.58 -71.64 -55.93
C ARG A 484 19.84 -71.79 -57.27
N GLY A 485 20.42 -72.57 -58.15
CA GLY A 485 19.97 -72.76 -59.52
C GLY A 485 20.89 -73.76 -60.22
N ARG A 486 20.74 -73.89 -61.55
CA ARG A 486 21.45 -74.90 -62.32
C ARG A 486 22.16 -74.26 -63.50
N ILE A 487 23.48 -74.43 -63.55
CA ILE A 487 24.29 -73.98 -64.68
C ILE A 487 24.94 -75.17 -65.37
N ARG A 488 25.07 -75.10 -66.69
CA ARG A 488 25.88 -76.02 -67.51
C ARG A 488 26.90 -75.18 -68.25
N TYR A 489 28.12 -75.68 -68.39
CA TYR A 489 29.15 -75.00 -69.15
C TYR A 489 30.01 -76.00 -69.91
N ASP A 490 30.42 -75.60 -71.10
CA ASP A 490 31.28 -76.38 -71.99
C ASP A 490 32.68 -75.74 -72.00
N ARG A 491 33.71 -76.56 -71.81
CA ARG A 491 35.10 -76.12 -71.91
C ARG A 491 35.43 -75.87 -73.36
N TYR A 492 35.86 -74.64 -73.67
CA TYR A 492 36.40 -74.33 -74.98
C TYR A 492 37.86 -74.81 -75.09
N GLU A 493 38.12 -75.67 -76.08
CA GLU A 493 39.45 -76.12 -76.48
C GLU A 493 39.66 -75.74 -77.94
N GLU A 494 40.73 -75.01 -78.26
CA GLU A 494 41.12 -74.72 -79.64
C GLU A 494 41.45 -76.05 -80.34
N GLN A 495 40.57 -76.50 -81.24
CA GLN A 495 40.81 -77.72 -82.00
C GLN A 495 41.71 -77.43 -83.22
N ASP A 496 42.69 -78.31 -83.44
CA ASP A 496 43.58 -78.29 -84.61
C ASP A 496 42.81 -78.14 -85.93
N TYR A 497 43.12 -77.06 -86.65
CA TYR A 497 42.53 -76.65 -87.91
C TYR A 497 42.62 -77.72 -89.03
N LEU A 498 43.43 -78.77 -88.85
CA LEU A 498 43.69 -79.82 -89.84
C LEU A 498 42.63 -80.94 -89.90
N LYS A 499 41.69 -81.03 -88.95
CA LYS A 499 40.52 -81.94 -89.06
C LYS A 499 39.35 -81.36 -89.87
N ARG A 500 39.49 -80.13 -90.38
CA ARG A 500 38.44 -79.32 -91.03
C ARG A 500 38.14 -79.63 -92.50
N MET A 501 38.76 -80.65 -93.11
CA MET A 501 38.52 -81.05 -94.51
C MET A 501 37.67 -82.33 -94.67
N ARG A 502 36.67 -82.52 -93.80
CA ARG A 502 35.56 -83.44 -94.10
C ARG A 502 34.29 -82.62 -94.18
N HIS A 503 33.99 -82.07 -95.36
CA HIS A 503 32.64 -81.64 -95.68
C HIS A 503 31.72 -82.85 -95.48
N ARG A 504 30.90 -82.81 -94.42
CA ARG A 504 29.69 -83.62 -94.41
C ARG A 504 28.71 -82.90 -95.33
N ASP A 505 28.11 -83.64 -96.26
CA ASP A 505 26.99 -83.12 -97.04
C ASP A 505 25.81 -82.94 -96.08
N ILE A 506 25.65 -81.73 -95.53
CA ILE A 506 24.51 -81.37 -94.68
C ILE A 506 23.29 -81.26 -95.59
N ASN A 507 22.19 -81.87 -95.18
CA ASN A 507 20.94 -81.79 -95.92
C ASN A 507 20.47 -80.32 -96.01
N GLU A 508 20.01 -79.88 -97.19
CA GLU A 508 19.42 -78.53 -97.38
C GLU A 508 18.31 -78.23 -96.37
N LYS A 509 17.54 -79.25 -95.95
CA LYS A 509 16.49 -79.14 -94.93
C LYS A 509 16.97 -79.18 -93.47
N SER A 510 18.28 -79.14 -93.20
CA SER A 510 18.81 -79.17 -91.84
C SER A 510 18.44 -77.90 -91.05
N LEU A 511 18.16 -78.07 -89.75
CA LEU A 511 17.92 -77.01 -88.78
C LEU A 511 19.07 -75.99 -88.75
N PHE A 512 20.31 -76.46 -89.01
CA PHE A 512 21.49 -75.61 -89.09
C PHE A 512 21.33 -74.46 -90.10
N HIS A 513 20.68 -74.70 -91.24
CA HIS A 513 20.46 -73.67 -92.25
C HIS A 513 19.41 -72.63 -91.86
N LYS A 514 18.64 -72.86 -90.79
CA LYS A 514 17.56 -71.96 -90.30
C LYS A 514 18.00 -71.05 -89.16
N ILE A 515 19.25 -71.14 -88.72
CA ILE A 515 19.84 -70.32 -87.66
C ILE A 515 21.03 -69.52 -88.18
N ASP A 516 21.33 -68.42 -87.51
CA ASP A 516 22.52 -67.60 -87.72
C ASP A 516 23.38 -67.60 -86.45
N ILE A 517 24.68 -67.84 -86.64
CA ILE A 517 25.69 -67.68 -85.59
C ILE A 517 26.24 -66.25 -85.68
N LYS A 518 26.39 -65.59 -84.53
CA LYS A 518 26.84 -64.19 -84.42
C LYS A 518 28.16 -63.97 -85.16
N PRO A 519 28.22 -63.08 -86.16
CA PRO A 519 29.45 -62.82 -86.91
C PRO A 519 30.58 -62.31 -86.01
N LYS A 520 31.82 -62.69 -86.30
CA LYS A 520 33.05 -62.25 -85.59
C LYS A 520 33.18 -62.73 -84.13
N THR A 521 32.40 -63.71 -83.69
CA THR A 521 32.64 -64.37 -82.40
C THR A 521 33.85 -65.32 -82.48
N GLN A 522 34.71 -65.34 -81.46
CA GLN A 522 35.86 -66.26 -81.39
C GLN A 522 35.46 -67.75 -81.28
N TYR A 523 34.18 -68.00 -80.97
CA TYR A 523 33.62 -69.34 -80.80
C TYR A 523 32.89 -69.87 -82.05
N TYR A 524 32.92 -69.15 -83.18
CA TYR A 524 32.08 -69.44 -84.35
C TYR A 524 32.23 -70.89 -84.82
N ASP A 525 33.47 -71.28 -85.16
CA ASP A 525 33.79 -72.61 -85.67
C ASP A 525 33.42 -73.74 -84.69
N TRP A 526 33.52 -73.46 -83.39
CA TRP A 526 33.21 -74.45 -82.35
C TRP A 526 31.71 -74.66 -82.23
N ILE A 527 30.93 -73.58 -82.27
CA ILE A 527 29.46 -73.64 -82.23
C ILE A 527 28.94 -74.30 -83.50
N GLU A 528 29.46 -73.90 -84.66
CA GLU A 528 29.14 -74.48 -85.97
C GLU A 528 29.34 -76.01 -85.95
N HIS A 529 30.53 -76.46 -85.57
CA HIS A 529 30.82 -77.89 -85.50
C HIS A 529 29.94 -78.64 -84.48
N TYR A 530 29.63 -78.02 -83.33
CA TYR A 530 28.77 -78.64 -82.32
C TYR A 530 27.33 -78.81 -82.82
N LEU A 531 26.81 -77.79 -83.51
CA LEU A 531 25.48 -77.83 -84.11
C LEU A 531 25.39 -78.91 -85.19
N GLU A 532 26.38 -78.99 -86.09
CA GLU A 532 26.45 -80.05 -87.11
C GLU A 532 26.56 -81.46 -86.49
N ALA A 533 27.31 -81.60 -85.39
CA ALA A 533 27.56 -82.92 -84.79
C ALA A 533 26.37 -83.44 -83.96
N GLN A 534 25.67 -82.56 -83.25
CA GLN A 534 24.68 -82.93 -82.23
C GLN A 534 23.25 -82.47 -82.54
N PHE A 535 23.07 -81.47 -83.41
CA PHE A 535 21.79 -80.82 -83.68
C PHE A 535 21.42 -80.79 -85.18
N ASP A 536 21.99 -81.70 -85.98
CA ASP A 536 21.63 -81.91 -87.40
C ASP A 536 20.24 -82.58 -87.53
N PHE A 537 19.21 -81.88 -87.07
CA PHE A 537 17.80 -82.25 -87.23
C PHE A 537 17.33 -81.82 -88.61
N THR A 538 16.69 -82.73 -89.34
CA THR A 538 16.03 -82.37 -90.60
C THR A 538 14.63 -81.80 -90.31
N CYS A 539 14.37 -80.59 -90.78
CA CYS A 539 13.08 -79.92 -90.68
C CYS A 539 12.11 -80.51 -91.71
N VAL A 540 11.02 -81.11 -91.23
CA VAL A 540 10.00 -81.78 -92.06
C VAL A 540 8.63 -81.15 -91.87
N ASP A 541 7.91 -80.94 -92.97
CA ASP A 541 6.70 -80.13 -92.97
C ASP A 541 5.46 -80.91 -92.51
N ASN A 542 5.48 -82.25 -92.63
CA ASN A 542 4.34 -83.10 -92.32
C ASN A 542 4.74 -84.40 -91.60
N LEU A 543 3.76 -85.01 -90.93
CA LEU A 543 3.96 -86.20 -90.10
C LEU A 543 4.38 -87.43 -90.94
N SER A 544 3.89 -87.55 -92.18
CA SER A 544 4.25 -88.68 -93.05
C SER A 544 5.72 -88.66 -93.47
N GLU A 545 6.31 -87.48 -93.68
CA GLU A 545 7.75 -87.31 -93.93
C GLU A 545 8.56 -87.60 -92.66
N PHE A 546 8.08 -87.14 -91.50
CA PHE A 546 8.69 -87.38 -90.18
C PHE A 546 8.80 -88.88 -89.82
N GLU A 547 7.76 -89.67 -90.12
CA GLU A 547 7.76 -91.11 -89.86
C GLU A 547 8.76 -91.86 -90.75
N ARG A 548 8.86 -91.48 -92.03
CA ARG A 548 9.74 -92.10 -93.04
C ARG A 548 11.21 -91.76 -92.86
N TYR A 549 11.52 -90.57 -92.31
CA TYR A 549 12.90 -90.13 -92.18
C TYR A 549 13.64 -90.96 -91.11
N PRO A 550 14.73 -91.67 -91.45
CA PRO A 550 15.36 -92.62 -90.52
C PRO A 550 16.22 -91.95 -89.44
N GLU A 551 16.72 -90.74 -89.72
CA GLU A 551 17.62 -89.96 -88.86
C GLU A 551 16.85 -88.95 -87.98
N MET A 552 17.57 -87.98 -87.41
CA MET A 552 16.99 -86.94 -86.56
C MET A 552 16.09 -85.99 -87.37
N ALA A 553 14.87 -85.76 -86.90
CA ALA A 553 13.89 -84.92 -87.59
C ALA A 553 13.07 -84.09 -86.60
N ILE A 554 12.54 -82.95 -87.06
CA ILE A 554 11.65 -82.08 -86.29
C ILE A 554 10.52 -81.51 -87.16
N THR A 555 9.31 -81.45 -86.59
CA THR A 555 8.16 -80.76 -87.20
C THR A 555 8.02 -79.33 -86.68
N GLN A 556 7.34 -78.45 -87.42
CA GLN A 556 7.06 -77.06 -86.99
C GLN A 556 6.30 -76.95 -85.64
N ASN A 557 5.59 -78.00 -85.24
CA ASN A 557 4.87 -78.06 -83.96
C ASN A 557 5.73 -78.57 -82.78
N GLY A 558 7.03 -78.79 -83.00
CA GLY A 558 7.99 -79.15 -81.95
C GLY A 558 8.05 -80.63 -81.58
N LEU A 559 7.61 -81.53 -82.47
CA LEU A 559 7.82 -82.97 -82.29
C LEU A 559 9.21 -83.35 -82.80
N MET A 560 10.06 -83.86 -81.92
CA MET A 560 11.45 -84.23 -82.18
C MET A 560 11.61 -85.75 -82.29
N LYS A 561 12.41 -86.20 -83.26
CA LYS A 561 12.89 -87.58 -83.42
C LYS A 561 14.40 -87.63 -83.25
N PHE A 562 14.87 -88.50 -82.37
CA PHE A 562 16.29 -88.74 -82.11
C PHE A 562 16.75 -90.07 -82.72
N LYS A 563 18.08 -90.22 -82.89
CA LYS A 563 18.70 -91.49 -83.27
C LYS A 563 18.29 -92.59 -82.28
N ARG A 564 18.04 -93.81 -82.77
CA ARG A 564 17.59 -95.00 -82.01
C ARG A 564 16.11 -94.98 -81.56
N GLY A 565 15.25 -94.22 -82.25
CA GLY A 565 13.78 -94.36 -82.13
C GLY A 565 13.12 -93.62 -80.96
N LYS A 566 13.85 -92.71 -80.28
CA LYS A 566 13.27 -91.85 -79.24
C LYS A 566 12.54 -90.66 -79.89
N HIS A 567 11.33 -90.37 -79.43
CA HIS A 567 10.56 -89.20 -79.82
C HIS A 567 10.25 -88.34 -78.58
N GLU A 568 10.24 -87.02 -78.74
CA GLU A 568 10.00 -86.09 -77.65
C GLU A 568 9.18 -84.90 -78.15
N LYS A 569 8.19 -84.50 -77.36
CA LYS A 569 7.47 -83.24 -77.52
C LYS A 569 7.37 -82.58 -76.16
N ASP A 570 7.98 -81.40 -76.02
CA ASP A 570 7.96 -80.64 -74.78
C ASP A 570 7.00 -79.46 -74.92
N ASP A 571 5.86 -79.53 -74.26
CA ASP A 571 4.84 -78.48 -74.23
C ASP A 571 4.78 -77.79 -72.86
N ARG A 572 5.80 -77.95 -72.01
CA ARG A 572 5.85 -77.29 -70.70
C ARG A 572 5.82 -75.76 -70.87
N PRO A 573 5.03 -75.03 -70.05
CA PRO A 573 4.93 -73.57 -70.16
C PRO A 573 6.26 -72.83 -70.03
N SER A 574 7.21 -73.40 -69.28
CA SER A 574 8.55 -72.86 -69.06
C SER A 574 9.43 -72.82 -70.31
N ILE A 575 9.08 -73.54 -71.38
CA ILE A 575 9.88 -73.63 -72.62
C ILE A 575 9.04 -73.23 -73.84
N SER A 576 7.72 -73.44 -73.79
CA SER A 576 6.85 -73.24 -74.95
C SER A 576 6.29 -71.82 -75.11
N LYS A 577 6.32 -70.99 -74.05
CA LYS A 577 5.87 -69.60 -74.11
C LYS A 577 6.98 -68.71 -74.67
N LYS A 578 6.63 -67.77 -75.54
CA LYS A 578 7.55 -66.78 -76.12
C LYS A 578 8.32 -65.97 -75.06
N GLU A 579 7.68 -65.72 -73.91
CA GLU A 579 8.26 -65.07 -72.72
C GLU A 579 9.51 -65.79 -72.18
N ASN A 580 9.73 -67.07 -72.52
CA ASN A 580 10.83 -67.91 -72.04
C ASN A 580 11.81 -68.32 -73.16
N TYR A 581 11.76 -67.68 -74.33
CA TYR A 581 12.73 -67.91 -75.40
C TYR A 581 14.09 -67.32 -75.03
N VAL A 582 15.18 -68.00 -75.43
CA VAL A 582 16.54 -67.75 -74.92
C VAL A 582 17.55 -67.50 -76.03
N LEU A 583 17.21 -67.80 -77.28
CA LEU A 583 17.98 -67.50 -78.48
C LEU A 583 17.74 -66.04 -78.88
N GLY A 584 18.78 -65.37 -79.34
CA GLY A 584 18.68 -63.99 -79.85
C GLY A 584 19.87 -63.12 -79.47
N TRP A 585 20.22 -62.20 -80.36
CA TRP A 585 21.34 -61.26 -80.13
C TRP A 585 20.94 -60.03 -79.31
N ASP A 586 19.65 -59.71 -79.24
CA ASP A 586 19.05 -58.57 -78.51
C ASP A 586 17.61 -58.95 -78.12
N ASN A 587 17.04 -58.29 -77.12
CA ASN A 587 15.73 -58.59 -76.53
C ASN A 587 14.64 -57.55 -76.84
N ARG A 588 14.80 -56.82 -77.94
CA ARG A 588 13.89 -55.74 -78.37
C ARG A 588 12.62 -56.22 -79.06
N GLU A 589 12.54 -57.50 -79.42
CA GLU A 589 11.41 -58.19 -80.09
C GLU A 589 10.78 -59.23 -79.16
#